data_AF-A0A7Y4WX89-F1
#
_entry.id   AF-A0A7Y4WX89-F1
#
_cell.length_a   1.000
_cell.length_b   1.000
_cell.length_c   1.000
_cell.angle_alpha   90.00
_cell.angle_beta   90.00
_cell.angle_gamma   90.00
#
_symmetry.space_group_name_H-M   'P 1'
#
loop_
_entity.id
_entity.type
_entity.pdbx_description
1 polymer ?
#
loop_
_entity_poly.entity_id
_entity_poly.type
_entity_poly.pdbx_seq_one_letter_code
_entity_poly.pdbx_strand_id
1 'polypeptide(L)'
;PNTVSVTDFGETSDGIFYLVMEYVEGETLHKLLRREGTLPVKRAVSLLRQIADGVEAAHELNILHRDLKPANIFLMQKGKGDGFIKVGDFGLAKIINQTVTDFSSNATPSSRGIIGTPEFMSPEQMQPEIGVDVRADVYALGTIAYLMLGGKTPFAGDMMQLVMQKIMHKAPPLSSIRSDIPADVEHVIMRSLEIEPGLRQTSIAEWIADLEQAAADVEESARSGGTRLIILAPVAAEVYVDDERKGSVGSSGRVVLSNIPPGQHILRVAKAGERDDERVIEIREGASEQVIQAHLRSRVDAGSNPSPSQGSSSSGVHSSVMPGIVACSNCNSRFAEGVKFCGRCGNRSFVMVSAGESPNSFPCPRCANLLPEHSRFCGRCGLSIGPTAPLTASQPVGFVTNRSAFAPQQAERICRRCNGSYPPHIKFCGRCGHSLD
;
A
#
# COMPACT_ATOMS: atom_id res chain seq x y z
N PRO A 1 -8.43 29.77 17.50
CA PRO A 1 -8.58 30.07 16.05
C PRO A 1 -8.66 28.80 15.20
N ASN A 2 -7.91 27.75 15.55
CA ASN A 2 -7.89 26.44 14.89
C ASN A 2 -9.02 25.49 15.31
N THR A 3 -10.12 26.02 15.85
CA THR A 3 -11.32 25.26 16.21
C THR A 3 -12.52 25.77 15.41
N VAL A 4 -13.45 24.87 15.09
CA VAL A 4 -14.73 25.24 14.49
C VAL A 4 -15.58 25.96 15.52
N SER A 5 -16.12 27.12 15.14
CA SER A 5 -16.94 27.93 16.04
C SER A 5 -18.35 27.34 16.16
N VAL A 6 -18.86 27.21 17.37
CA VAL A 6 -20.27 26.88 17.62
C VAL A 6 -21.03 28.16 17.91
N THR A 7 -22.14 28.38 17.21
CA THR A 7 -22.95 29.60 17.34
C THR A 7 -24.23 29.38 18.11
N ASP A 8 -24.86 28.20 18.01
CA ASP A 8 -26.13 27.91 18.67
C ASP A 8 -26.32 26.41 18.90
N PHE A 9 -27.17 26.03 19.84
CA PHE A 9 -27.58 24.66 20.11
C PHE A 9 -28.98 24.62 20.70
N GLY A 10 -29.71 23.52 20.51
CA GLY A 10 -31.03 23.39 21.09
C GLY A 10 -31.70 22.05 20.82
N GLU A 11 -32.98 22.00 21.13
CA GLU A 11 -33.86 20.87 20.90
C GLU A 11 -35.06 21.35 20.07
N THR A 12 -35.40 20.60 19.02
CA THR A 12 -36.62 20.86 18.24
C THR A 12 -37.86 20.46 19.04
N SER A 13 -39.04 20.94 18.61
CA SER A 13 -40.32 20.56 19.22
C SER A 13 -40.57 19.04 19.27
N ASP A 14 -39.91 18.30 18.37
CA ASP A 14 -40.06 16.85 18.23
C ASP A 14 -38.99 16.07 18.99
N GLY A 15 -38.21 16.74 19.84
CA GLY A 15 -37.18 16.13 20.69
C GLY A 15 -35.84 15.86 20.01
N ILE A 16 -35.61 16.43 18.82
CA ILE A 16 -34.33 16.28 18.10
C ILE A 16 -33.37 17.38 18.53
N PHE A 17 -32.25 16.99 19.12
CA PHE A 17 -31.15 17.92 19.44
C PHE A 17 -30.42 18.37 18.17
N TYR A 18 -30.09 19.66 18.10
CA TYR A 18 -29.31 20.25 17.01
C TYR A 18 -28.17 21.13 17.53
N LEU A 19 -27.14 21.25 16.71
CA LEU A 19 -25.97 22.08 16.94
C LEU A 19 -25.69 22.90 15.68
N VAL A 20 -25.59 24.22 15.81
CA VAL A 20 -25.27 25.14 14.73
C VAL A 20 -23.81 25.56 14.87
N MET A 21 -23.02 25.24 13.84
CA MET A 21 -21.59 25.49 13.79
C MET A 21 -21.19 26.19 12.50
N GLU A 22 -20.01 26.80 12.54
CA GLU A 22 -19.37 27.44 11.40
C GLU A 22 -19.27 26.47 10.21
N TYR A 23 -19.72 26.93 9.04
CA TYR A 23 -19.50 26.21 7.79
C TYR A 23 -18.06 26.39 7.32
N VAL A 24 -17.27 25.32 7.41
CA VAL A 24 -15.88 25.33 6.96
C VAL A 24 -15.79 24.95 5.49
N GLU A 25 -15.50 25.93 4.64
CA GLU A 25 -15.27 25.73 3.21
C GLU A 25 -13.86 25.15 2.97
N GLY A 26 -13.79 23.93 2.42
CA GLY A 26 -12.53 23.22 2.21
C GLY A 26 -12.71 21.70 2.09
N GLU A 27 -11.63 20.96 2.32
CA GLU A 27 -11.67 19.49 2.37
C GLU A 27 -11.23 18.97 3.75
N THR A 28 -11.61 17.74 4.10
CA THR A 28 -11.15 17.11 5.33
C THR A 28 -9.78 16.45 5.14
N LEU A 29 -9.03 16.28 6.22
CA LEU A 29 -7.77 15.52 6.20
C LEU A 29 -8.01 14.09 5.67
N HIS A 30 -9.17 13.51 5.95
CA HIS A 30 -9.57 12.22 5.37
C HIS A 30 -9.59 12.24 3.83
N LYS A 31 -10.17 13.29 3.23
CA LYS A 31 -10.21 13.44 1.77
C LYS A 31 -8.82 13.68 1.19
N LEU A 32 -8.01 14.50 1.86
CA LEU A 32 -6.60 14.73 1.50
C LEU A 32 -5.82 13.40 1.44
N LEU A 33 -5.90 12.60 2.51
CA LEU A 33 -5.16 11.34 2.62
C LEU A 33 -5.66 10.28 1.63
N ARG A 34 -6.96 10.27 1.28
CA ARG A 34 -7.45 9.42 0.17
C ARG A 34 -6.92 9.84 -1.19
N ARG A 35 -6.75 11.15 -1.43
CA ARG A 35 -6.24 11.67 -2.70
C ARG A 35 -4.74 11.43 -2.86
N GLU A 36 -3.97 11.66 -1.80
CA GLU A 36 -2.51 11.74 -1.87
C GLU A 36 -1.80 10.50 -1.28
N GLY A 37 -2.52 9.69 -0.49
CA GLY A 37 -1.96 8.54 0.20
C GLY A 37 -1.12 8.96 1.40
N THR A 38 0.17 9.22 1.17
CA THR A 38 1.13 9.59 2.21
C THR A 38 1.67 10.99 2.02
N LEU A 39 2.05 11.63 3.14
CA LEU A 39 2.58 12.98 3.15
C LEU A 39 4.09 13.00 3.43
N PRO A 40 4.83 13.99 2.89
CA PRO A 40 6.19 14.29 3.33
C PRO A 40 6.22 14.67 4.81
N VAL A 41 7.32 14.33 5.50
CA VAL A 41 7.46 14.56 6.96
C VAL A 41 7.20 16.02 7.32
N LYS A 42 7.88 16.98 6.68
CA LYS A 42 7.70 18.41 6.97
C LYS A 42 6.26 18.89 6.79
N ARG A 43 5.60 18.44 5.72
CA ARG A 43 4.20 18.79 5.46
C ARG A 43 3.28 18.19 6.53
N ALA A 44 3.49 16.93 6.89
CA ALA A 44 2.72 16.29 7.95
C ALA A 44 2.89 17.02 9.29
N VAL A 45 4.12 17.36 9.67
CA VAL A 45 4.43 18.12 10.90
C VAL A 45 3.78 19.50 10.87
N SER A 46 3.84 20.22 9.75
CA SER A 46 3.19 21.54 9.60
C SER A 46 1.67 21.48 9.79
N LEU A 47 1.02 20.44 9.25
CA LEU A 47 -0.42 20.24 9.47
C LEU A 47 -0.71 19.84 10.93
N LEU A 48 0.08 18.93 11.50
CA LEU A 48 -0.05 18.48 12.88
C LEU A 48 0.13 19.62 13.88
N ARG A 49 1.00 20.59 13.60
CA ARG A 49 1.16 21.80 14.43
C ARG A 49 -0.14 22.59 14.52
N GLN A 50 -0.78 22.87 13.38
CA GLN A 50 -2.05 23.60 13.39
C GLN A 50 -3.19 22.80 14.04
N ILE A 51 -3.17 21.46 13.93
CA ILE A 51 -4.14 20.59 14.63
C ILE A 51 -3.89 20.66 16.14
N ALA A 52 -2.63 20.58 16.56
CA ALA A 52 -2.20 20.67 17.95
C ALA A 52 -2.66 21.98 18.59
N ASP A 53 -2.48 23.12 17.90
CA ASP A 53 -2.95 24.43 18.37
C ASP A 53 -4.46 24.47 18.64
N GLY A 54 -5.26 23.76 17.82
CA GLY A 54 -6.71 23.67 17.98
C GLY A 54 -7.13 22.79 19.16
N VAL A 55 -6.45 21.66 19.35
CA VAL A 55 -6.75 20.73 20.46
C VAL A 55 -6.25 21.29 21.79
N GLU A 56 -5.07 21.89 21.82
CA GLU A 56 -4.50 22.54 23.00
C GLU A 56 -5.40 23.66 23.53
N ALA A 57 -5.90 24.52 22.65
CA ALA A 57 -6.84 25.58 23.05
C ALA A 57 -8.11 25.03 23.75
N ALA A 58 -8.54 23.81 23.43
CA ALA A 58 -9.64 23.16 24.13
C ALA A 58 -9.19 22.54 25.47
N HIS A 59 -7.99 21.96 25.51
CA HIS A 59 -7.40 21.40 26.74
C HIS A 59 -7.19 22.48 27.81
N GLU A 60 -6.79 23.70 27.43
CA GLU A 60 -6.69 24.86 28.33
C GLU A 60 -8.03 25.21 29.01
N LEU A 61 -9.14 24.85 28.37
CA LEU A 61 -10.50 24.99 28.89
C LEU A 61 -11.02 23.72 29.58
N ASN A 62 -10.14 22.73 29.83
CA ASN A 62 -10.45 21.41 30.36
C ASN A 62 -11.42 20.58 29.49
N ILE A 63 -11.45 20.84 28.18
CA ILE A 63 -12.29 20.11 27.23
C ILE A 63 -11.43 19.13 26.44
N LEU A 64 -11.70 17.84 26.61
CA LEU A 64 -11.09 16.77 25.82
C LEU A 64 -11.84 16.59 24.48
N HIS A 65 -11.11 16.30 23.41
CA HIS A 65 -11.74 16.07 22.11
C HIS A 65 -12.45 14.71 22.04
N ARG A 66 -11.79 13.62 22.47
CA ARG A 66 -12.33 12.24 22.60
C ARG A 66 -12.83 11.55 21.32
N ASP A 67 -12.92 12.25 20.19
CA ASP A 67 -13.24 11.66 18.87
C ASP A 67 -12.33 12.19 17.74
N LEU A 68 -11.05 12.44 18.06
CA LEU A 68 -10.13 13.07 17.09
C LEU A 68 -9.81 12.09 15.95
N LYS A 69 -10.09 12.52 14.71
CA LYS A 69 -9.91 11.70 13.51
C LYS A 69 -9.78 12.58 12.26
N PRO A 70 -9.24 12.07 11.14
CA PRO A 70 -9.06 12.85 9.91
C PRO A 70 -10.35 13.43 9.32
N ALA A 71 -11.52 12.85 9.64
CA ALA A 71 -12.80 13.37 9.16
C ALA A 71 -13.24 14.65 9.89
N ASN A 72 -12.72 14.90 11.09
CA ASN A 72 -13.06 16.06 11.93
C ASN A 72 -12.00 17.18 11.84
N ILE A 73 -11.03 17.02 10.93
CA ILE A 73 -9.96 17.99 10.68
C ILE A 73 -10.19 18.56 9.28
N PHE A 74 -10.37 19.86 9.20
CA PHE A 74 -10.73 20.59 7.98
C PHE A 74 -9.58 21.45 7.51
N LEU A 75 -9.23 21.34 6.23
CA LEU A 75 -8.24 22.15 5.55
C LEU A 75 -8.95 23.22 4.72
N MET A 76 -8.85 24.47 5.16
CA MET A 76 -9.37 25.62 4.43
C MET A 76 -8.31 26.12 3.44
N GLN A 77 -8.51 25.86 2.16
CA GLN A 77 -7.60 26.37 1.13
C GLN A 77 -7.80 27.88 0.93
N LYS A 78 -6.82 28.68 1.35
CA LYS A 78 -6.69 30.09 0.94
C LYS A 78 -5.39 30.26 0.16
N GLY A 79 -5.47 30.26 -1.17
CA GLY A 79 -4.32 30.53 -2.05
C GLY A 79 -3.44 29.30 -2.33
N LYS A 80 -2.12 29.50 -2.45
CA LYS A 80 -1.14 28.42 -2.73
C LYS A 80 -0.66 27.80 -1.41
N GLY A 81 -0.99 26.52 -1.18
CA GLY A 81 -0.59 25.74 -0.01
C GLY A 81 -1.75 24.96 0.60
N ASP A 82 -1.50 24.28 1.73
CA ASP A 82 -2.55 23.52 2.45
C ASP A 82 -3.53 24.42 3.22
N GLY A 83 -3.23 25.71 3.32
CA GLY A 83 -4.07 26.71 3.96
C GLY A 83 -4.13 26.58 5.48
N PHE A 84 -5.29 26.88 6.05
CA PHE A 84 -5.50 26.93 7.51
C PHE A 84 -6.31 25.73 7.99
N ILE A 85 -5.90 25.11 9.09
CA ILE A 85 -6.62 23.98 9.68
C ILE A 85 -7.60 24.41 10.76
N LYS A 86 -8.79 23.81 10.73
CA LYS A 86 -9.73 23.81 11.86
C LYS A 86 -10.07 22.40 12.32
N VAL A 87 -10.10 22.23 13.64
CA VAL A 87 -10.56 21.02 14.32
C VAL A 87 -12.02 21.23 14.73
N GLY A 88 -12.90 20.32 14.31
CA GLY A 88 -14.33 20.34 14.63
C GLY A 88 -14.77 19.10 15.37
N ASP A 89 -16.06 19.03 15.73
CA ASP A 89 -16.69 17.85 16.31
C ASP A 89 -15.96 17.28 17.54
N PHE A 90 -15.70 18.17 18.52
CA PHE A 90 -15.42 17.76 19.89
C PHE A 90 -16.56 16.84 20.32
N GLY A 91 -16.25 15.69 20.94
CA GLY A 91 -17.16 14.57 21.19
C GLY A 91 -18.35 14.84 22.14
N LEU A 92 -18.95 16.02 22.09
CA LEU A 92 -20.12 16.51 22.82
C LEU A 92 -21.29 15.52 22.76
N ALA A 93 -21.49 14.84 21.62
CA ALA A 93 -22.50 13.79 21.49
C ALA A 93 -22.27 12.60 22.44
N LYS A 94 -21.03 12.30 22.83
CA LYS A 94 -20.71 11.23 23.80
C LYS A 94 -20.99 11.65 25.24
N ILE A 95 -20.85 12.95 25.57
CA ILE A 95 -21.20 13.50 26.89
C ILE A 95 -22.72 13.47 27.09
N ILE A 96 -23.48 13.81 26.05
CA ILE A 96 -24.95 13.75 26.07
C ILE A 96 -25.42 12.30 26.26
N ASN A 97 -24.82 11.33 25.57
CA ASN A 97 -25.20 9.93 25.75
C ASN A 97 -24.81 9.35 27.13
N GLN A 98 -23.65 9.73 27.69
CA GLN A 98 -23.28 9.33 29.06
C GLN A 98 -24.26 9.88 30.10
N THR A 99 -24.61 11.17 30.01
CA THR A 99 -25.57 11.81 30.93
C THR A 99 -26.99 11.29 30.77
N VAL A 100 -27.44 10.95 29.56
CA VAL A 100 -28.75 10.31 29.33
C VAL A 100 -28.78 8.87 29.85
N THR A 101 -27.67 8.12 29.77
CA THR A 101 -27.59 6.77 30.35
C THR A 101 -27.53 6.75 31.88
N ASP A 102 -27.06 7.84 32.52
CA ASP A 102 -27.01 7.94 33.99
C ASP A 102 -28.41 8.17 34.62
N PHE A 103 -29.40 8.66 33.85
CA PHE A 103 -30.79 8.81 34.31
C PHE A 103 -31.67 7.57 34.10
N SER A 104 -31.19 6.53 33.41
CA SER A 104 -31.91 5.27 33.22
C SER A 104 -31.11 4.12 33.82
N SER A 105 -31.26 3.95 35.14
CA SER A 105 -30.57 2.99 36.02
C SER A 105 -30.85 1.50 35.75
N ASN A 106 -31.09 1.07 34.51
CA ASN A 106 -31.36 -0.32 34.13
C ASN A 106 -30.76 -0.74 32.76
N ALA A 107 -29.87 0.06 32.16
CA ALA A 107 -29.21 -0.34 30.92
C ALA A 107 -28.06 -1.33 31.23
N THR A 108 -28.15 -2.56 30.70
CA THR A 108 -27.13 -3.60 30.86
C THR A 108 -25.74 -3.11 30.38
N PRO A 109 -24.62 -3.61 30.94
CA PRO A 109 -23.26 -3.19 30.57
C PRO A 109 -22.95 -3.31 29.07
N SER A 110 -23.68 -4.17 28.36
CA SER A 110 -23.61 -4.41 26.92
C SER A 110 -24.17 -3.30 26.02
N SER A 111 -24.89 -2.31 26.59
CA SER A 111 -25.50 -1.20 25.84
C SER A 111 -24.66 0.08 25.83
N ARG A 112 -23.52 0.11 26.55
CA ARG A 112 -22.49 1.15 26.41
C ARG A 112 -21.69 0.90 25.13
N GLY A 113 -22.36 1.04 23.98
CA GLY A 113 -21.74 0.89 22.67
C GLY A 113 -20.56 1.84 22.54
N ILE A 114 -19.42 1.34 22.09
CA ILE A 114 -18.26 2.18 21.77
C ILE A 114 -18.63 2.99 20.53
N ILE A 115 -19.06 4.24 20.73
CA ILE A 115 -19.46 5.16 19.66
C ILE A 115 -18.20 5.92 19.19
N GLY A 116 -17.83 5.74 17.92
CA GLY A 116 -16.78 6.49 17.21
C GLY A 116 -15.99 5.63 16.22
N THR A 117 -14.85 6.16 15.73
CA THR A 117 -13.97 5.46 14.78
C THR A 117 -12.84 4.76 15.56
N PRO A 118 -12.99 3.45 15.87
CA PRO A 118 -12.13 2.73 16.84
C PRO A 118 -10.65 2.73 16.50
N GLU A 119 -10.32 2.94 15.23
CA GLU A 119 -8.95 3.03 14.74
C GLU A 119 -8.14 4.12 15.45
N PHE A 120 -8.78 5.25 15.81
CA PHE A 120 -8.12 6.41 16.43
C PHE A 120 -8.28 6.50 17.96
N MET A 121 -9.20 5.73 18.53
CA MET A 121 -9.41 5.72 19.99
C MET A 121 -8.21 5.12 20.72
N SER A 122 -7.91 5.68 21.89
CA SER A 122 -6.87 5.14 22.76
C SER A 122 -7.35 3.90 23.53
N PRO A 123 -6.43 3.04 24.02
CA PRO A 123 -6.78 1.84 24.79
C PRO A 123 -7.64 2.12 26.02
N GLU A 124 -7.40 3.24 26.72
CA GLU A 124 -8.18 3.63 27.90
C GLU A 124 -9.59 4.12 27.55
N GLN A 125 -9.81 4.74 26.38
CA GLN A 125 -11.16 5.10 25.92
C GLN A 125 -12.04 3.88 25.62
N MET A 126 -11.42 2.72 25.38
CA MET A 126 -12.11 1.45 25.14
C MET A 126 -12.39 0.69 26.44
N GLN A 127 -11.89 1.17 27.59
CA GLN A 127 -12.01 0.51 28.88
C GLN A 127 -12.79 1.40 29.85
N PRO A 128 -14.03 1.03 30.23
CA PRO A 128 -14.92 1.90 31.01
C PRO A 128 -14.43 2.19 32.44
N GLU A 129 -13.44 1.45 32.94
CA GLU A 129 -12.93 1.55 34.32
C GLU A 129 -11.71 2.49 34.43
N ILE A 130 -11.11 2.88 33.29
CA ILE A 130 -9.90 3.70 33.26
C ILE A 130 -10.29 5.15 32.99
N GLY A 131 -9.80 6.06 33.82
CA GLY A 131 -9.96 7.50 33.60
C GLY A 131 -9.32 7.95 32.29
N VAL A 132 -10.02 8.79 31.53
CA VAL A 132 -9.55 9.36 30.27
C VAL A 132 -9.12 10.80 30.49
N ASP A 133 -7.86 11.12 30.21
CA ASP A 133 -7.27 12.46 30.29
C ASP A 133 -6.80 12.96 28.91
N VAL A 134 -6.04 14.06 28.89
CA VAL A 134 -5.49 14.69 27.67
C VAL A 134 -4.63 13.75 26.82
N ARG A 135 -4.07 12.69 27.40
CA ARG A 135 -3.18 11.74 26.72
C ARG A 135 -3.93 10.81 25.78
N ALA A 136 -5.26 10.74 25.89
CA ALA A 136 -6.10 10.08 24.89
C ALA A 136 -6.07 10.81 23.55
N ASP A 137 -6.10 12.15 23.57
CA ASP A 137 -6.00 12.95 22.35
C ASP A 137 -4.57 12.92 21.77
N VAL A 138 -3.53 12.80 22.63
CA VAL A 138 -2.13 12.56 22.20
C VAL A 138 -2.03 11.25 21.41
N TYR A 139 -2.65 10.17 21.89
CA TYR A 139 -2.68 8.89 21.17
C TYR A 139 -3.41 9.00 19.83
N ALA A 140 -4.53 9.73 19.79
CA ALA A 140 -5.26 9.95 18.54
C ALA A 140 -4.41 10.74 17.52
N LEU A 141 -3.71 11.80 17.95
CA LEU A 141 -2.75 12.53 17.11
C LEU A 141 -1.60 11.64 16.62
N GLY A 142 -1.04 10.80 17.50
CA GLY A 142 -0.05 9.78 17.12
C GLY A 142 -0.55 8.84 16.04
N THR A 143 -1.79 8.37 16.17
CA THR A 143 -2.42 7.51 15.17
C THR A 143 -2.64 8.25 13.84
N ILE A 144 -3.03 9.52 13.89
CA ILE A 144 -3.19 10.37 12.71
C ILE A 144 -1.83 10.61 12.03
N ALA A 145 -0.78 10.91 12.78
CA ALA A 145 0.57 11.09 12.26
C ALA A 145 1.10 9.81 11.58
N TYR A 146 0.88 8.66 12.22
CA TYR A 146 1.20 7.35 11.66
C TYR A 146 0.48 7.11 10.33
N LEU A 147 -0.82 7.42 10.27
CA LEU A 147 -1.62 7.31 9.05
C LEU A 147 -1.15 8.29 7.97
N MET A 148 -0.83 9.54 8.31
CA MET A 148 -0.35 10.55 7.36
C MET A 148 0.97 10.14 6.70
N LEU A 149 1.88 9.52 7.46
CA LEU A 149 3.20 9.14 6.96
C LEU A 149 3.23 7.75 6.31
N GLY A 150 2.48 6.79 6.86
CA GLY A 150 2.47 5.39 6.44
C GLY A 150 1.28 4.97 5.59
N GLY A 151 0.25 5.81 5.47
CA GLY A 151 -0.91 5.57 4.60
C GLY A 151 -1.94 4.58 5.14
N LYS A 152 -1.68 3.97 6.30
CA LYS A 152 -2.61 3.10 7.04
C LYS A 152 -2.45 3.30 8.55
N THR A 153 -3.46 2.95 9.33
CA THR A 153 -3.40 2.97 10.80
C THR A 153 -2.55 1.81 11.34
N PRO A 154 -2.01 1.89 12.56
CA PRO A 154 -1.18 0.82 13.15
C PRO A 154 -1.93 -0.49 13.31
N PHE A 155 -3.23 -0.39 13.60
CA PHE A 155 -4.15 -1.50 13.83
C PHE A 155 -5.34 -1.41 12.88
N ALA A 156 -5.85 -2.56 12.49
CA ALA A 156 -7.00 -2.70 11.60
C ALA A 156 -7.77 -3.98 11.94
N GLY A 157 -9.08 -3.96 11.72
CA GLY A 157 -9.97 -5.08 12.02
C GLY A 157 -11.37 -4.60 12.37
N ASP A 158 -12.22 -5.55 12.76
CA ASP A 158 -13.48 -5.20 13.40
C ASP A 158 -13.26 -4.57 14.80
N MET A 159 -14.35 -4.09 15.39
CA MET A 159 -14.33 -3.42 16.70
C MET A 159 -13.61 -4.24 17.79
N MET A 160 -13.91 -5.54 17.89
CA MET A 160 -13.35 -6.39 18.95
C MET A 160 -11.88 -6.71 18.68
N GLN A 161 -11.52 -6.93 17.42
CA GLN A 161 -10.13 -7.11 17.01
C GLN A 161 -9.29 -5.87 17.31
N LEU A 162 -9.80 -4.67 17.00
CA LEU A 162 -9.11 -3.41 17.29
C LEU A 162 -8.89 -3.20 18.79
N VAL A 163 -9.92 -3.44 19.60
CA VAL A 163 -9.82 -3.37 21.07
C VAL A 163 -8.73 -4.32 21.59
N MET A 164 -8.78 -5.58 21.18
CA MET A 164 -7.79 -6.58 21.59
C MET A 164 -6.37 -6.22 21.12
N GLN A 165 -6.21 -5.76 19.88
CA GLN A 165 -4.90 -5.34 19.37
C GLN A 165 -4.33 -4.18 20.19
N LYS A 166 -5.12 -3.15 20.45
CA LYS A 166 -4.69 -1.93 21.15
C LYS A 166 -4.38 -2.15 22.64
N ILE A 167 -5.04 -3.10 23.28
CA ILE A 167 -4.81 -3.42 24.71
C ILE A 167 -3.63 -4.39 24.87
N MET A 168 -3.43 -5.32 23.92
CA MET A 168 -2.49 -6.42 24.10
C MET A 168 -1.18 -6.27 23.33
N HIS A 169 -1.14 -5.46 22.27
CA HIS A 169 -0.01 -5.39 21.36
C HIS A 169 0.51 -3.96 21.23
N LYS A 170 1.84 -3.83 21.14
CA LYS A 170 2.46 -2.57 20.73
C LYS A 170 2.18 -2.30 19.25
N ALA A 171 2.05 -1.02 18.90
CA ALA A 171 1.93 -0.61 17.51
C ALA A 171 3.17 -1.07 16.72
N PRO A 172 3.01 -1.57 15.48
CA PRO A 172 4.15 -1.91 14.63
C PRO A 172 4.93 -0.64 14.27
N PRO A 173 6.27 -0.71 14.17
CA PRO A 173 7.09 0.45 13.83
C PRO A 173 6.68 1.00 12.44
N LEU A 174 6.59 2.31 12.32
CA LEU A 174 6.24 3.02 11.08
C LEU A 174 7.24 2.72 9.95
N SER A 175 8.52 2.52 10.30
CA SER A 175 9.63 2.12 9.42
C SER A 175 9.41 0.76 8.76
N SER A 176 8.58 -0.12 9.34
CA SER A 176 8.16 -1.37 8.70
C SER A 176 7.23 -1.15 7.49
N ILE A 177 6.59 0.01 7.40
CA ILE A 177 5.72 0.42 6.29
C ILE A 177 6.44 1.38 5.36
N ARG A 178 7.25 2.29 5.93
CA ARG A 178 7.96 3.34 5.20
C ARG A 178 9.35 3.55 5.78
N SER A 179 10.35 2.94 5.15
CA SER A 179 11.73 2.90 5.65
C SER A 179 12.51 4.22 5.55
N ASP A 180 12.01 5.22 4.81
CA ASP A 180 12.64 6.54 4.68
C ASP A 180 12.28 7.53 5.81
N ILE A 181 11.47 7.11 6.79
CA ILE A 181 11.14 7.97 7.93
C ILE A 181 12.34 8.08 8.87
N PRO A 182 12.76 9.31 9.26
CA PRO A 182 13.80 9.51 10.26
C PRO A 182 13.47 8.80 11.57
N ALA A 183 14.47 8.15 12.17
CA ALA A 183 14.29 7.37 13.39
C ALA A 183 13.73 8.20 14.56
N ASP A 184 14.16 9.47 14.68
CA ASP A 184 13.69 10.35 15.75
C ASP A 184 12.22 10.73 15.57
N VAL A 185 11.77 10.96 14.32
CA VAL A 185 10.35 11.22 14.01
C VAL A 185 9.50 10.00 14.32
N GLU A 186 9.97 8.81 13.93
CA GLU A 186 9.32 7.56 14.30
C GLU A 186 9.23 7.41 15.82
N HIS A 187 10.32 7.65 16.56
CA HIS A 187 10.35 7.51 18.00
C HIS A 187 9.29 8.36 18.71
N VAL A 188 9.15 9.64 18.32
CA VAL A 188 8.14 10.54 18.90
C VAL A 188 6.71 10.05 18.64
N ILE A 189 6.43 9.62 17.39
CA ILE A 189 5.11 9.08 17.01
C ILE A 189 4.83 7.79 17.78
N MET A 190 5.79 6.87 17.85
CA MET A 190 5.61 5.59 18.52
C MET A 190 5.43 5.75 20.04
N ARG A 191 6.11 6.71 20.67
CA ARG A 191 5.90 7.04 22.10
C ARG A 191 4.46 7.46 22.39
N SER A 192 3.82 8.23 21.50
CA SER A 192 2.41 8.61 21.66
C SER A 192 1.43 7.45 21.51
N LEU A 193 1.87 6.33 20.92
CA LEU A 193 1.08 5.12 20.71
C LEU A 193 1.30 4.06 21.81
N GLU A 194 2.04 4.38 22.87
CA GLU A 194 2.21 3.46 24.01
C GLU A 194 0.87 3.11 24.66
N ILE A 195 0.73 1.86 25.09
CA ILE A 195 -0.53 1.34 25.65
C ILE A 195 -0.84 2.07 26.95
N GLU A 196 0.15 2.20 27.83
CA GLU A 196 0.03 2.90 29.11
C GLU A 196 0.10 4.41 28.89
N PRO A 197 -0.94 5.18 29.28
CA PRO A 197 -0.93 6.64 29.15
C PRO A 197 0.25 7.31 29.87
N GLY A 198 0.73 6.69 30.96
CA GLY A 198 1.92 7.07 31.73
C GLY A 198 3.19 7.25 30.89
N LEU A 199 3.34 6.46 29.83
CA LEU A 199 4.56 6.40 29.01
C LEU A 199 4.53 7.34 27.79
N ARG A 200 3.37 7.94 27.50
CA ARG A 200 3.19 8.91 26.42
C ARG A 200 3.73 10.28 26.84
N GLN A 201 3.76 11.21 25.89
CA GLN A 201 3.92 12.63 26.17
C GLN A 201 2.78 13.12 27.08
N THR A 202 3.11 14.03 28.00
CA THR A 202 2.18 14.50 29.04
C THR A 202 1.14 15.47 28.52
N SER A 203 1.42 16.12 27.38
CA SER A 203 0.54 17.11 26.75
C SER A 203 0.69 17.12 25.23
N ILE A 204 -0.27 17.75 24.56
CA ILE A 204 -0.22 18.00 23.11
C ILE A 204 0.94 18.94 22.77
N ALA A 205 1.21 19.96 23.60
CA ALA A 205 2.35 20.88 23.49
C ALA A 205 3.69 20.14 23.46
N GLU A 206 3.91 19.24 24.43
CA GLU A 206 5.13 18.41 24.51
C GLU A 206 5.25 17.55 23.26
N TRP A 207 4.16 16.88 22.87
CA TRP A 207 4.16 15.98 21.71
C TRP A 207 4.54 16.69 20.41
N ILE A 208 3.95 17.86 20.13
CA ILE A 208 4.24 18.58 18.88
C ILE A 208 5.62 19.23 18.91
N ALA A 209 6.09 19.70 20.06
CA ALA A 209 7.45 20.24 20.21
C ALA A 209 8.51 19.16 19.98
N ASP A 210 8.35 17.99 20.58
CA ASP A 210 9.21 16.82 20.35
C ASP A 210 9.23 16.44 18.86
N LEU A 211 8.06 16.45 18.22
CA LEU A 211 7.91 16.05 16.82
C LEU A 211 8.58 17.04 15.86
N GLU A 212 8.43 18.35 16.12
CA GLU A 212 9.11 19.39 15.35
C GLU A 212 10.62 19.35 15.52
N GLN A 213 11.10 19.15 16.75
CA GLN A 213 12.53 19.00 17.02
C GLN A 213 13.10 17.79 16.27
N ALA A 214 12.42 16.65 16.33
CA ALA A 214 12.81 15.44 15.60
C ALA A 214 12.78 15.63 14.07
N ALA A 215 11.95 16.57 13.58
CA ALA A 215 11.83 16.89 12.16
C ALA A 215 12.74 18.04 11.69
N ALA A 216 13.46 18.72 12.59
CA ALA A 216 14.23 19.93 12.29
C ALA A 216 15.40 19.66 11.35
N ASP A 217 16.16 18.59 11.63
CA ASP A 217 17.32 18.15 10.84
C ASP A 217 16.95 17.19 9.73
N VAL A 218 15.64 17.07 9.43
CA VAL A 218 15.20 16.49 8.18
C VAL A 218 15.56 17.49 7.11
N GLU A 219 16.84 17.48 6.72
CA GLU A 219 17.27 18.03 5.46
C GLU A 219 16.28 17.47 4.46
N GLU A 220 15.70 18.39 3.69
CA GLU A 220 15.21 17.98 2.40
C GLU A 220 16.47 17.50 1.66
N SER A 221 16.85 16.23 1.87
CA SER A 221 16.90 15.35 0.73
C SER A 221 15.58 15.62 0.06
N ALA A 222 15.60 16.61 -0.82
CA ALA A 222 14.61 16.80 -1.80
C ALA A 222 14.43 15.38 -2.31
N ARG A 223 13.30 14.78 -1.95
CA ARG A 223 12.56 14.12 -2.99
C ARG A 223 12.38 15.24 -4.02
N SER A 224 13.40 15.38 -4.88
CA SER A 224 13.25 15.18 -6.31
C SER A 224 11.87 14.61 -6.47
N GLY A 225 10.91 15.50 -6.73
CA GLY A 225 9.57 15.08 -7.03
C GLY A 225 9.78 14.02 -8.08
N GLY A 226 9.58 12.75 -7.71
CA GLY A 226 9.85 11.66 -8.63
C GLY A 226 9.06 12.03 -9.87
N THR A 227 9.77 12.17 -10.99
CA THR A 227 9.26 12.77 -12.22
C THR A 227 7.85 12.26 -12.46
N ARG A 228 6.85 13.15 -12.43
CA ARG A 228 5.47 12.72 -12.64
C ARG A 228 5.36 12.20 -14.05
N LEU A 229 5.20 10.90 -14.20
CA LEU A 229 5.09 10.27 -15.50
C LEU A 229 3.62 10.31 -15.93
N ILE A 230 3.31 11.11 -16.93
CA ILE A 230 1.96 11.22 -17.50
C ILE A 230 1.91 10.34 -18.73
N ILE A 231 1.18 9.23 -18.67
CA ILE A 231 1.02 8.32 -19.79
C ILE A 231 -0.31 8.59 -20.47
N LEU A 232 -0.25 9.02 -21.73
CA LEU A 232 -1.41 9.19 -22.60
C LEU A 232 -1.66 7.88 -23.34
N ALA A 233 -2.80 7.24 -23.11
CA ALA A 233 -3.18 6.00 -23.79
C ALA A 233 -4.71 5.88 -23.91
N PRO A 234 -5.23 4.96 -24.74
CA PRO A 234 -6.67 4.74 -24.83
C PRO A 234 -7.28 4.32 -23.49
N VAL A 235 -8.55 4.69 -23.28
CA VAL A 235 -9.33 4.31 -22.10
C VAL A 235 -9.31 2.79 -21.92
N ALA A 236 -9.22 2.35 -20.67
CA ALA A 236 -9.09 0.96 -20.23
C ALA A 236 -7.78 0.25 -20.64
N ALA A 237 -6.76 0.98 -21.07
CA ALA A 237 -5.41 0.43 -21.16
C ALA A 237 -4.79 0.25 -19.76
N GLU A 238 -4.08 -0.84 -19.56
CA GLU A 238 -3.34 -1.21 -18.35
C GLU A 238 -1.88 -0.82 -18.49
N VAL A 239 -1.30 -0.25 -17.44
CA VAL A 239 0.07 0.28 -17.45
C VAL A 239 0.95 -0.46 -16.44
N TYR A 240 2.10 -0.91 -16.93
CA TYR A 240 3.12 -1.64 -16.17
C TYR A 240 4.46 -0.94 -16.28
N VAL A 241 5.21 -0.92 -15.18
CA VAL A 241 6.60 -0.45 -15.13
C VAL A 241 7.43 -1.54 -14.48
N ASP A 242 8.45 -2.03 -15.18
CA ASP A 242 9.29 -3.17 -14.77
C ASP A 242 8.44 -4.40 -14.37
N ASP A 243 7.45 -4.72 -15.21
CA ASP A 243 6.45 -5.78 -15.02
C ASP A 243 5.52 -5.64 -13.80
N GLU A 244 5.63 -4.56 -13.03
CA GLU A 244 4.72 -4.25 -11.94
C GLU A 244 3.55 -3.39 -12.44
N ARG A 245 2.31 -3.81 -12.13
CA ARG A 245 1.10 -3.06 -12.52
C ARG A 245 1.01 -1.74 -11.74
N LYS A 246 1.01 -0.61 -12.45
CA LYS A 246 0.94 0.74 -11.85
C LYS A 246 -0.43 1.40 -11.96
N GLY A 247 -1.28 1.00 -12.91
CA GLY A 247 -2.65 1.52 -12.99
C GLY A 247 -3.37 1.26 -14.31
N SER A 248 -4.61 1.73 -14.41
CA SER A 248 -5.46 1.66 -15.60
C SER A 248 -5.84 3.06 -16.08
N VAL A 249 -5.90 3.27 -17.39
CA VAL A 249 -6.27 4.56 -17.97
C VAL A 249 -7.77 4.81 -17.89
N GLY A 250 -8.15 5.87 -17.18
CA GLY A 250 -9.54 6.30 -17.02
C GLY A 250 -10.09 7.07 -18.23
N SER A 251 -11.29 7.64 -18.07
CA SER A 251 -12.02 8.39 -19.11
C SER A 251 -11.29 9.62 -19.65
N SER A 252 -10.29 10.13 -18.92
CA SER A 252 -9.46 11.28 -19.33
C SER A 252 -8.39 10.94 -20.38
N GLY A 253 -8.22 9.66 -20.74
CA GLY A 253 -7.20 9.22 -21.70
C GLY A 253 -5.76 9.35 -21.17
N ARG A 254 -5.59 9.53 -19.85
CA ARG A 254 -4.28 9.62 -19.21
C ARG A 254 -4.24 8.91 -17.86
N VAL A 255 -3.06 8.44 -17.48
CA VAL A 255 -2.73 7.97 -16.12
C VAL A 255 -1.46 8.68 -15.64
N VAL A 256 -1.44 9.07 -14.37
CA VAL A 256 -0.30 9.76 -13.76
C VAL A 256 0.36 8.81 -12.78
N LEU A 257 1.64 8.51 -13.02
CA LEU A 257 2.45 7.70 -12.11
C LEU A 257 3.40 8.62 -11.34
N SER A 258 3.49 8.38 -10.04
CA SER A 258 4.40 9.08 -9.13
C SER A 258 5.31 8.06 -8.45
N ASN A 259 6.45 8.51 -7.94
CA ASN A 259 7.40 7.69 -7.17
C ASN A 259 8.07 6.55 -7.96
N ILE A 260 8.25 6.70 -9.28
CA ILE A 260 9.14 5.81 -10.03
C ILE A 260 10.57 6.37 -9.87
N PRO A 261 11.57 5.54 -9.49
CA PRO A 261 12.95 5.99 -9.40
C PRO A 261 13.45 6.62 -10.71
N PRO A 262 14.39 7.58 -10.66
CA PRO A 262 15.10 7.99 -11.86
C PRO A 262 15.95 6.85 -12.40
N GLY A 263 16.09 6.76 -13.73
CA GLY A 263 16.82 5.69 -14.41
C GLY A 263 16.06 5.08 -15.58
N GLN A 264 16.58 3.96 -16.10
CA GLN A 264 15.97 3.22 -17.20
C GLN A 264 14.95 2.21 -16.66
N HIS A 265 13.73 2.28 -17.18
CA HIS A 265 12.61 1.41 -16.82
C HIS A 265 11.96 0.82 -18.07
N ILE A 266 11.36 -0.36 -17.95
CA ILE A 266 10.55 -0.94 -19.03
C ILE A 266 9.10 -0.50 -18.80
N LEU A 267 8.58 0.35 -19.69
CA LEU A 267 7.17 0.71 -19.71
C LEU A 267 6.42 -0.21 -20.67
N ARG A 268 5.35 -0.85 -20.18
CA ARG A 268 4.42 -1.63 -21.01
C ARG A 268 2.99 -1.12 -20.83
N VAL A 269 2.35 -0.78 -21.94
CA VAL A 269 0.94 -0.39 -21.98
C VAL A 269 0.17 -1.46 -22.75
N ALA A 270 -0.80 -2.10 -22.10
CA ALA A 270 -1.54 -3.24 -22.64
C ALA A 270 -3.04 -2.92 -22.74
N LYS A 271 -3.69 -3.36 -23.81
CA LYS A 271 -5.14 -3.21 -23.97
C LYS A 271 -5.72 -4.40 -24.71
N ALA A 272 -6.88 -4.89 -24.26
CA ALA A 272 -7.52 -6.04 -24.86
C ALA A 272 -7.80 -5.83 -26.36
N GLY A 273 -7.31 -6.73 -27.20
CA GLY A 273 -7.48 -6.70 -28.66
C GLY A 273 -6.40 -5.93 -29.44
N GLU A 274 -5.52 -5.20 -28.76
CA GLU A 274 -4.43 -4.44 -29.37
C GLU A 274 -3.07 -5.11 -29.08
N ARG A 275 -2.00 -4.73 -29.79
CA ARG A 275 -0.64 -5.14 -29.40
C ARG A 275 -0.13 -4.19 -28.31
N ASP A 276 0.44 -4.75 -27.26
CA ASP A 276 1.09 -3.99 -26.19
C ASP A 276 2.16 -3.05 -26.77
N ASP A 277 2.24 -1.84 -26.21
CA ASP A 277 3.32 -0.88 -26.46
C ASP A 277 4.35 -1.05 -25.32
N GLU A 278 5.48 -1.69 -25.63
CA GLU A 278 6.56 -1.98 -24.69
C GLU A 278 7.86 -1.31 -25.13
N ARG A 279 8.49 -0.53 -24.25
CA ARG A 279 9.75 0.16 -24.54
C ARG A 279 10.50 0.54 -23.27
N VAL A 280 11.81 0.70 -23.42
CA VAL A 280 12.64 1.29 -22.38
C VAL A 280 12.41 2.80 -22.36
N ILE A 281 12.08 3.33 -21.18
CA ILE A 281 11.93 4.75 -20.90
C ILE A 281 13.05 5.17 -19.94
N GLU A 282 13.55 6.38 -20.10
CA GLU A 282 14.48 6.99 -19.16
C GLU A 282 13.74 8.05 -18.37
N ILE A 283 13.67 7.87 -17.06
CA ILE A 283 13.10 8.82 -16.12
C ILE A 283 14.21 9.75 -15.66
N ARG A 284 14.15 10.99 -16.14
CA ARG A 284 15.18 11.99 -15.87
C ARG A 284 15.09 12.47 -14.42
N GLU A 285 16.23 12.51 -13.74
CA GLU A 285 16.35 13.13 -12.43
C GLU A 285 16.12 14.64 -12.53
N GLY A 286 15.29 15.20 -11.64
CA GLY A 286 15.01 16.64 -11.58
C GLY A 286 13.95 17.17 -12.58
N ALA A 287 13.36 16.31 -13.42
CA ALA A 287 12.21 16.71 -14.24
C ALA A 287 10.93 16.74 -13.37
N SER A 288 10.18 17.84 -13.39
CA SER A 288 8.93 17.93 -12.64
C SER A 288 7.84 17.00 -13.19
N GLU A 289 7.76 16.88 -14.52
CA GLU A 289 6.80 16.04 -15.24
C GLU A 289 7.42 15.50 -16.54
N GLN A 290 7.04 14.28 -16.94
CA GLN A 290 7.44 13.66 -18.20
C GLN A 290 6.21 12.99 -18.84
N VAL A 291 5.87 13.42 -20.05
CA VAL A 291 4.72 12.90 -20.78
C VAL A 291 5.15 11.81 -21.76
N ILE A 292 4.48 10.67 -21.73
CA ILE A 292 4.70 9.54 -22.64
C ILE A 292 3.40 9.21 -23.35
N GLN A 293 3.41 9.25 -24.68
CA GLN A 293 2.26 8.86 -25.49
C GLN A 293 2.40 7.42 -25.96
N ALA A 294 1.44 6.57 -25.57
CA ALA A 294 1.39 5.16 -25.95
C ALA A 294 0.94 4.99 -27.41
N HIS A 295 1.60 4.07 -28.13
CA HIS A 295 1.31 3.77 -29.54
C HIS A 295 0.83 2.33 -29.69
N LEU A 296 -0.44 2.09 -29.36
CA LEU A 296 -1.06 0.78 -29.57
C LEU A 296 -1.44 0.61 -31.04
N ARG A 297 -1.02 -0.50 -31.66
CA ARG A 297 -1.35 -0.81 -33.07
C ARG A 297 -2.44 -1.87 -33.12
N SER A 298 -3.44 -1.63 -33.98
CA SER A 298 -4.45 -2.63 -34.34
C SER A 298 -3.78 -3.87 -34.91
N ARG A 299 -4.24 -5.06 -34.52
CA ARG A 299 -3.73 -6.32 -35.09
C ARG A 299 -4.07 -6.51 -36.57
N VAL A 300 -4.93 -5.66 -37.15
CA VAL A 300 -5.58 -5.90 -38.44
C VAL A 300 -4.82 -5.33 -39.65
N ASP A 301 -3.92 -4.34 -39.48
CA ASP A 301 -3.35 -3.60 -40.63
C ASP A 301 -1.95 -4.08 -41.07
N ALA A 302 -1.79 -5.39 -41.27
CA ALA A 302 -0.58 -5.98 -41.86
C ALA A 302 -0.76 -6.30 -43.37
N GLY A 303 -1.47 -5.44 -44.10
CA GLY A 303 -1.79 -5.71 -45.51
C GLY A 303 -2.29 -4.50 -46.30
N SER A 304 -1.43 -3.54 -46.57
CA SER A 304 -1.51 -2.71 -47.80
C SER A 304 -0.28 -1.82 -47.93
N ASN A 305 0.56 -2.10 -48.93
CA ASN A 305 1.60 -1.20 -49.39
C ASN A 305 0.97 -0.01 -50.14
N PRO A 306 1.57 1.18 -49.99
CA PRO A 306 1.88 1.98 -51.17
C PRO A 306 3.38 2.23 -51.30
N SER A 307 3.85 2.19 -52.56
CA SER A 307 5.23 2.38 -53.03
C SER A 307 5.74 3.83 -52.89
N PRO A 308 7.06 4.07 -53.07
CA PRO A 308 7.76 5.21 -52.49
C PRO A 308 7.99 6.37 -53.48
N SER A 309 8.10 7.59 -52.96
CA SER A 309 8.82 8.67 -53.62
C SER A 309 9.66 9.48 -52.62
N GLN A 310 10.97 9.20 -52.71
CA GLN A 310 12.12 10.12 -52.64
C GLN A 310 12.44 10.89 -51.35
N GLY A 311 13.65 10.63 -50.84
CA GLY A 311 14.54 11.71 -50.40
C GLY A 311 15.49 11.38 -49.26
N SER A 312 16.77 11.12 -49.60
CA SER A 312 18.01 11.15 -48.78
C SER A 312 18.17 10.15 -47.62
N SER A 313 18.85 9.00 -47.80
CA SER A 313 20.32 8.78 -47.75
C SER A 313 20.93 9.05 -46.35
N SER A 314 21.64 8.15 -45.67
CA SER A 314 22.46 7.02 -46.13
C SER A 314 22.79 6.05 -44.97
N SER A 315 22.50 4.77 -45.19
CA SER A 315 23.31 3.57 -44.92
C SER A 315 24.06 3.40 -43.58
N GLY A 316 23.56 2.45 -42.79
CA GLY A 316 24.32 1.61 -41.86
C GLY A 316 23.54 0.32 -41.61
N VAL A 317 23.90 -0.75 -42.32
CA VAL A 317 23.31 -2.08 -42.20
C VAL A 317 23.59 -2.64 -40.80
N HIS A 318 22.55 -2.96 -40.04
CA HIS A 318 22.64 -4.04 -39.06
C HIS A 318 21.44 -4.96 -39.27
N SER A 319 21.76 -6.13 -39.81
CA SER A 319 20.91 -7.30 -39.81
C SER A 319 20.33 -7.51 -38.41
N SER A 320 19.03 -7.73 -38.32
CA SER A 320 18.35 -8.24 -37.14
C SER A 320 18.92 -9.61 -36.77
N VAL A 321 19.95 -9.62 -35.92
CA VAL A 321 20.44 -10.80 -35.22
C VAL A 321 19.52 -11.00 -34.01
N MET A 322 18.90 -12.17 -33.91
CA MET A 322 18.24 -12.61 -32.68
C MET A 322 19.28 -12.55 -31.55
N PRO A 323 19.10 -11.75 -30.48
CA PRO A 323 20.09 -11.68 -29.41
C PRO A 323 20.23 -13.04 -28.73
N GLY A 324 21.46 -13.47 -28.49
CA GLY A 324 21.76 -14.72 -27.80
C GLY A 324 21.24 -14.73 -26.36
N ILE A 325 21.18 -15.91 -25.73
CA ILE A 325 20.89 -16.04 -24.31
C ILE A 325 22.23 -16.13 -23.58
N VAL A 326 22.42 -15.32 -22.54
CA VAL A 326 23.60 -15.39 -21.67
C VAL A 326 23.20 -15.88 -20.28
N ALA A 327 24.02 -16.70 -19.63
CA ALA A 327 23.80 -17.15 -18.25
C ALA A 327 24.82 -16.51 -17.32
N CYS A 328 24.37 -16.05 -16.15
CA CYS A 328 25.24 -15.53 -15.11
C CYS A 328 26.21 -16.61 -14.64
N SER A 329 27.53 -16.36 -14.69
CA SER A 329 28.53 -17.36 -14.32
C SER A 329 28.46 -17.80 -12.84
N ASN A 330 27.90 -16.97 -11.96
CA ASN A 330 27.77 -17.28 -10.53
C ASN A 330 26.49 -18.07 -10.17
N CYS A 331 25.31 -17.64 -10.64
CA CYS A 331 24.02 -18.25 -10.24
C CYS A 331 23.24 -18.92 -11.38
N ASN A 332 23.85 -19.00 -12.57
CA ASN A 332 23.32 -19.64 -13.78
C ASN A 332 21.94 -19.15 -14.26
N SER A 333 21.49 -18.00 -13.78
CA SER A 333 20.24 -17.37 -14.24
C SER A 333 20.44 -16.85 -15.66
N ARG A 334 19.45 -17.08 -16.53
CA ARG A 334 19.50 -16.77 -17.97
C ARG A 334 18.90 -15.39 -18.26
N PHE A 335 19.56 -14.66 -19.14
CA PHE A 335 19.23 -13.29 -19.52
C PHE A 335 19.41 -13.11 -21.03
N ALA A 336 18.83 -12.05 -21.59
CA ALA A 336 19.15 -11.64 -22.95
C ALA A 336 20.61 -11.13 -23.04
N GLU A 337 21.26 -11.35 -24.18
CA GLU A 337 22.56 -10.78 -24.48
C GLU A 337 22.55 -9.24 -24.32
N GLY A 338 23.57 -8.69 -23.64
CA GLY A 338 23.69 -7.25 -23.34
C GLY A 338 23.45 -6.85 -21.87
N VAL A 339 23.03 -7.79 -21.01
CA VAL A 339 22.86 -7.52 -19.57
C VAL A 339 24.21 -7.32 -18.87
N LYS A 340 24.35 -6.20 -18.15
CA LYS A 340 25.61 -5.77 -17.50
C LYS A 340 25.77 -6.26 -16.06
N PHE A 341 24.70 -6.68 -15.39
CA PHE A 341 24.73 -7.21 -14.03
C PHE A 341 23.55 -8.14 -13.76
N CYS A 342 23.77 -9.15 -12.91
CA CYS A 342 22.77 -10.14 -12.57
C CYS A 342 21.84 -9.60 -11.47
N GLY A 343 20.58 -9.33 -11.79
CA GLY A 343 19.60 -8.84 -10.80
C GLY A 343 19.32 -9.80 -9.63
N ARG A 344 19.79 -11.06 -9.71
CA ARG A 344 19.60 -12.07 -8.65
C ARG A 344 20.76 -12.15 -7.66
N CYS A 345 21.99 -11.96 -8.09
CA CYS A 345 23.17 -12.13 -7.23
C CYS A 345 24.24 -11.03 -7.36
N GLY A 346 23.97 -9.99 -8.16
CA GLY A 346 24.87 -8.86 -8.37
C GLY A 346 26.11 -9.13 -9.23
N ASN A 347 26.31 -10.37 -9.69
CA ASN A 347 27.47 -10.76 -10.50
C ASN A 347 27.48 -10.07 -11.87
N ARG A 348 28.67 -9.75 -12.39
CA ARG A 348 28.86 -9.02 -13.67
C ARG A 348 29.37 -9.90 -14.81
N SER A 349 29.68 -11.16 -14.54
CA SER A 349 30.22 -12.09 -15.53
C SER A 349 29.14 -13.03 -16.07
N PHE A 350 29.11 -13.18 -17.39
CA PHE A 350 28.12 -13.97 -18.12
C PHE A 350 28.76 -14.85 -19.19
N VAL A 351 28.12 -15.97 -19.51
CA VAL A 351 28.57 -16.93 -20.53
C VAL A 351 27.46 -17.13 -21.55
N MET A 352 27.77 -17.16 -22.85
CA MET A 352 26.79 -17.44 -23.90
C MET A 352 26.26 -18.87 -23.79
N VAL A 353 24.95 -19.04 -23.95
CA VAL A 353 24.27 -20.34 -23.93
C VAL A 353 23.44 -20.46 -25.21
N SER A 354 23.81 -21.41 -26.07
CA SER A 354 23.07 -21.70 -27.30
C SER A 354 21.67 -22.23 -26.98
N ALA A 355 20.68 -21.76 -27.74
CA ALA A 355 19.29 -22.19 -27.63
C ALA A 355 19.10 -23.61 -28.20
N GLY A 356 19.46 -24.61 -27.41
CA GLY A 356 19.30 -26.02 -27.75
C GLY A 356 20.36 -26.85 -27.05
N GLU A 357 19.93 -27.82 -26.25
CA GLU A 357 20.76 -28.72 -25.42
C GLU A 357 21.20 -28.14 -24.08
N SER A 358 20.31 -28.22 -23.09
CA SER A 358 20.73 -28.47 -21.71
C SER A 358 20.84 -29.99 -21.51
N PRO A 359 22.04 -30.55 -21.30
CA PRO A 359 22.24 -32.00 -21.25
C PRO A 359 21.49 -32.70 -20.11
N ASN A 360 21.05 -31.95 -19.08
CA ASN A 360 20.23 -32.46 -17.99
C ASN A 360 18.89 -31.71 -17.90
N SER A 361 17.96 -32.03 -18.81
CA SER A 361 16.57 -31.59 -18.72
C SER A 361 15.63 -32.78 -18.76
N PHE A 362 14.59 -32.75 -17.94
CA PHE A 362 13.58 -33.82 -17.89
C PHE A 362 12.22 -33.29 -18.34
N PRO A 363 11.40 -34.10 -19.04
CA PRO A 363 10.09 -33.67 -19.48
C PRO A 363 9.11 -33.60 -18.29
N CYS A 364 8.30 -32.55 -18.24
CA CYS A 364 7.22 -32.42 -17.28
C CYS A 364 6.20 -33.55 -17.45
N PRO A 365 5.83 -34.32 -16.41
CA PRO A 365 4.92 -35.45 -16.55
C PRO A 365 3.48 -35.06 -16.91
N ARG A 366 3.11 -33.78 -16.80
CA ARG A 366 1.78 -33.28 -17.14
C ARG A 366 1.66 -32.66 -18.53
N CYS A 367 2.73 -32.03 -19.03
CA CYS A 367 2.66 -31.25 -20.28
C CYS A 367 3.85 -31.45 -21.22
N ALA A 368 4.75 -32.36 -20.89
CA ALA A 368 5.97 -32.69 -21.65
C ALA A 368 6.94 -31.51 -21.87
N ASN A 369 6.72 -30.36 -21.24
CA ASN A 369 7.65 -29.24 -21.31
C ASN A 369 9.00 -29.64 -20.71
N LEU A 370 10.11 -29.43 -21.42
CA LEU A 370 11.45 -29.72 -20.93
C LEU A 370 11.78 -28.76 -19.78
N LEU A 371 12.13 -29.33 -18.63
CA LEU A 371 12.45 -28.60 -17.41
C LEU A 371 13.93 -28.77 -17.07
N PRO A 372 14.61 -27.70 -16.63
CA PRO A 372 15.96 -27.81 -16.09
C PRO A 372 16.04 -28.77 -14.90
N GLU A 373 17.17 -29.44 -14.72
CA GLU A 373 17.48 -30.23 -13.52
C GLU A 373 17.22 -29.40 -12.24
N HIS A 374 16.57 -30.00 -11.24
CA HIS A 374 16.11 -29.37 -9.99
C HIS A 374 14.92 -28.38 -10.10
N SER A 375 14.20 -28.34 -11.22
CA SER A 375 12.95 -27.58 -11.31
C SER A 375 11.89 -28.10 -10.33
N ARG A 376 11.58 -27.30 -9.29
CA ARG A 376 10.54 -27.63 -8.30
C ARG A 376 9.11 -27.33 -8.79
N PHE A 377 8.97 -26.64 -9.91
CA PHE A 377 7.69 -26.33 -10.50
C PHE A 377 7.79 -26.20 -12.02
N CYS A 378 6.74 -26.60 -12.74
CA CYS A 378 6.64 -26.39 -14.18
C CYS A 378 6.02 -25.01 -14.46
N GLY A 379 6.80 -24.06 -14.98
CA GLY A 379 6.32 -22.71 -15.33
C GLY A 379 5.22 -22.67 -16.40
N ARG A 380 5.01 -23.76 -17.15
CA ARG A 380 3.98 -23.84 -18.21
C ARG A 380 2.63 -24.34 -17.71
N CYS A 381 2.61 -25.36 -16.86
CA CYS A 381 1.36 -25.99 -16.39
C CYS A 381 1.12 -25.87 -14.88
N GLY A 382 2.06 -25.26 -14.15
CA GLY A 382 1.97 -25.04 -12.70
C GLY A 382 2.15 -26.29 -11.85
N LEU A 383 2.55 -27.43 -12.42
CA LEU A 383 2.76 -28.67 -11.66
C LEU A 383 3.94 -28.49 -10.69
N SER A 384 3.70 -28.68 -9.39
CA SER A 384 4.75 -28.79 -8.38
C SER A 384 5.45 -30.14 -8.53
N ILE A 385 6.76 -30.11 -8.75
CA ILE A 385 7.60 -31.30 -8.92
C ILE A 385 8.38 -31.41 -7.61
N GLY A 386 7.97 -32.34 -6.76
CA GLY A 386 8.52 -32.49 -5.41
C GLY A 386 10.04 -32.74 -5.43
N PRO A 387 10.75 -32.41 -4.33
CA PRO A 387 12.18 -32.67 -4.23
C PRO A 387 12.42 -34.19 -4.14
N THR A 388 12.78 -34.83 -5.25
CA THR A 388 13.45 -36.13 -5.18
C THR A 388 14.91 -35.89 -4.87
N ALA A 389 15.38 -36.51 -3.78
CA ALA A 389 16.79 -36.60 -3.39
C ALA A 389 17.68 -37.03 -4.58
N PRO A 390 18.97 -36.63 -4.62
CA PRO A 390 19.85 -36.92 -5.74
C PRO A 390 20.06 -38.44 -5.88
N LEU A 391 19.72 -38.98 -7.05
CA LEU A 391 20.07 -40.35 -7.41
C LEU A 391 21.54 -40.38 -7.84
N THR A 392 22.43 -40.71 -6.91
CA THR A 392 23.75 -41.24 -7.23
C THR A 392 23.58 -42.61 -7.89
N ALA A 393 24.26 -42.82 -9.00
CA ALA A 393 24.28 -44.09 -9.73
C ALA A 393 25.09 -45.17 -8.98
N SER A 394 24.46 -46.33 -8.69
CA SER A 394 25.12 -47.66 -8.67
C SER A 394 24.18 -48.82 -8.21
N GLN A 395 23.61 -49.56 -9.18
CA GLN A 395 23.19 -50.98 -9.16
C GLN A 395 22.43 -51.58 -7.90
N PRO A 396 22.12 -52.90 -7.82
CA PRO A 396 20.81 -53.42 -8.23
C PRO A 396 20.07 -54.29 -7.18
N VAL A 397 18.80 -54.59 -7.44
CA VAL A 397 17.91 -55.66 -6.89
C VAL A 397 17.83 -55.88 -5.37
N GLY A 398 16.61 -55.80 -4.81
CA GLY A 398 16.29 -56.48 -3.54
C GLY A 398 14.95 -56.11 -2.93
N PHE A 399 14.03 -57.08 -2.86
CA PHE A 399 12.87 -57.08 -1.96
C PHE A 399 13.33 -56.88 -0.51
N VAL A 400 12.55 -56.15 0.31
CA VAL A 400 12.04 -56.55 1.65
C VAL A 400 11.53 -55.31 2.43
N THR A 401 10.30 -55.49 2.92
CA THR A 401 9.51 -54.87 4.00
C THR A 401 10.10 -53.72 4.84
N ASN A 402 9.33 -52.64 5.11
CA ASN A 402 8.34 -52.52 6.21
C ASN A 402 8.10 -51.04 6.60
N ARG A 403 6.82 -50.67 6.72
CA ARG A 403 6.17 -49.67 7.61
C ARG A 403 6.92 -48.38 8.03
N SER A 404 6.34 -47.22 7.70
CA SER A 404 5.59 -46.39 8.67
C SER A 404 5.05 -45.07 8.10
N ALA A 405 3.84 -44.71 8.57
CA ALA A 405 3.22 -43.38 8.65
C ALA A 405 2.67 -42.71 7.36
N PHE A 406 1.47 -43.11 6.94
CA PHE A 406 0.55 -42.23 6.21
C PHE A 406 -0.18 -41.31 7.20
N ALA A 407 -0.03 -39.99 7.06
CA ALA A 407 -0.95 -39.00 7.62
C ALA A 407 -2.20 -38.89 6.71
N PRO A 408 -3.39 -38.61 7.25
CA PRO A 408 -4.64 -38.62 6.46
C PRO A 408 -4.66 -37.46 5.45
N GLN A 409 -4.96 -37.77 4.19
CA GLN A 409 -5.20 -36.77 3.14
C GLN A 409 -6.45 -35.94 3.50
N GLN A 410 -6.28 -34.62 3.69
CA GLN A 410 -7.40 -33.70 3.86
C GLN A 410 -8.21 -33.62 2.56
N ALA A 411 -9.54 -33.66 2.67
CA ALA A 411 -10.44 -33.58 1.52
C ALA A 411 -10.26 -32.23 0.79
N GLU A 412 -9.93 -32.29 -0.51
CA GLU A 412 -9.77 -31.12 -1.36
C GLU A 412 -11.14 -30.61 -1.86
N ARG A 413 -11.31 -29.28 -1.97
CA ARG A 413 -12.49 -28.65 -2.54
C ARG A 413 -12.30 -28.43 -4.04
N ILE A 414 -13.27 -28.84 -4.85
CA ILE A 414 -13.20 -28.71 -6.31
C ILE A 414 -14.15 -27.60 -6.79
N CYS A 415 -13.60 -26.65 -7.54
CA CYS A 415 -14.39 -25.60 -8.18
C CYS A 415 -15.27 -26.19 -9.27
N ARG A 416 -16.59 -26.11 -9.12
CA ARG A 416 -17.56 -26.63 -10.11
C ARG A 416 -17.48 -25.95 -11.49
N ARG A 417 -16.89 -24.75 -11.57
CA ARG A 417 -16.84 -23.97 -12.81
C ARG A 417 -15.60 -24.23 -13.67
N CYS A 418 -14.44 -24.42 -13.04
CA CYS A 418 -13.18 -24.60 -13.75
C CYS A 418 -12.44 -25.89 -13.39
N ASN A 419 -13.08 -26.75 -12.59
CA ASN A 419 -12.58 -28.03 -12.11
C ASN A 419 -11.21 -27.96 -11.40
N GLY A 420 -10.89 -26.81 -10.80
CA GLY A 420 -9.66 -26.61 -10.04
C GLY A 420 -9.80 -27.19 -8.64
N SER A 421 -8.79 -27.94 -8.18
CA SER A 421 -8.74 -28.48 -6.81
C SER A 421 -8.01 -27.51 -5.88
N TYR A 422 -8.56 -27.31 -4.68
CA TYR A 422 -8.08 -26.35 -3.70
C TYR A 422 -8.06 -26.95 -2.29
N PRO A 423 -7.12 -26.54 -1.43
CA PRO A 423 -7.13 -26.92 -0.02
C PRO A 423 -8.43 -26.49 0.69
N PRO A 424 -8.88 -27.22 1.73
CA PRO A 424 -10.21 -27.04 2.33
C PRO A 424 -10.44 -25.68 2.99
N HIS A 425 -9.39 -24.90 3.27
CA HIS A 425 -9.48 -23.56 3.87
C HIS A 425 -9.72 -22.43 2.84
N ILE A 426 -9.61 -22.72 1.54
CA ILE A 426 -9.82 -21.73 0.48
C ILE A 426 -11.31 -21.63 0.15
N LYS A 427 -11.89 -20.43 0.36
CA LYS A 427 -13.31 -20.16 0.14
C LYS A 427 -13.66 -19.76 -1.29
N PHE A 428 -12.69 -19.28 -2.07
CA PHE A 428 -12.93 -18.75 -3.42
C PHE A 428 -11.89 -19.28 -4.41
N CYS A 429 -12.36 -19.60 -5.62
CA CYS A 429 -11.50 -20.02 -6.72
C CYS A 429 -10.65 -18.85 -7.21
N GLY A 430 -9.33 -18.91 -7.00
CA GLY A 430 -8.40 -17.88 -7.49
C GLY A 430 -8.32 -17.73 -9.02
N ARG A 431 -8.98 -18.62 -9.79
CA ARG A 431 -9.01 -18.57 -11.26
C ARG A 431 -10.25 -17.90 -11.83
N CYS A 432 -11.41 -18.05 -11.19
CA CYS A 432 -12.69 -17.53 -11.70
C CYS A 432 -13.50 -16.73 -10.66
N GLY A 433 -12.99 -16.57 -9.44
CA GLY A 433 -13.63 -15.82 -8.36
C GLY A 433 -14.85 -16.49 -7.73
N HIS A 434 -15.23 -17.69 -8.18
CA HIS A 434 -16.44 -18.37 -7.69
C HIS A 434 -16.23 -19.00 -6.30
N SER A 435 -17.26 -18.99 -5.45
CA SER A 435 -17.20 -19.65 -4.14
C SER A 435 -16.97 -21.16 -4.29
N LEU A 436 -16.21 -21.72 -3.35
CA LEU A 436 -15.88 -23.15 -3.24
C LEU A 436 -16.67 -23.85 -2.13
N ASP A 437 -17.72 -23.21 -1.62
CA ASP A 437 -18.68 -23.80 -0.67
C ASP A 437 -19.66 -24.77 -1.33
#